data_AF-A0A7S3AVC8-F1
#
_entry.id   AF-A0A7S3AVC8-F1
#
_cell.length_a   1.000
_cell.length_b   1.000
_cell.length_c   1.000
_cell.angle_alpha   90.00
_cell.angle_beta   90.00
_cell.angle_gamma   90.00
#
_symmetry.space_group_name_H-M   'P 1'
#
loop_
_entity.id
_entity.type
_entity.pdbx_description
1 polymer ?
#
loop_
_entity_poly.entity_id
_entity_poly.type
_entity_poly.pdbx_seq_one_letter_code
_entity_poly.pdbx_strand_id
1 'polypeptide(L)'
;RIFQIEYDATRAVLLPIKIDGAAPTVYRAPASMSVGNVDISLKDRKMTITTSEWAVTASSKMKKGILRGNSCATGKCFLNVAVKPVTDVHHATVAPHGLLGQAFDGGDISFIGATDKYTGNEFTTSAMGEGAIEGTAKDYEMADKFSTEFKFSRWGMEVAKPRNVSTLTGMQFKRAHASKGMWAASAEDDVGLEESGVTE
;
A
#
# COMPACT_ATOMS: atom_id res chain seq x y z
N ARG A 1 -10.03 -17.55 7.86
CA ARG A 1 -10.08 -17.95 6.44
C ARG A 1 -8.96 -17.23 5.71
N ILE A 2 -8.30 -17.89 4.76
CA ILE A 2 -7.22 -17.32 3.96
C ILE A 2 -7.76 -17.06 2.56
N PHE A 3 -7.63 -15.83 2.09
CA PHE A 3 -7.97 -15.42 0.73
C PHE A 3 -6.68 -15.23 -0.06
N GLN A 4 -6.60 -15.89 -1.22
CA GLN A 4 -5.58 -15.61 -2.23
C GLN A 4 -6.30 -14.99 -3.42
N ILE A 5 -6.04 -13.71 -3.66
CA ILE A 5 -6.70 -12.91 -4.69
C ILE A 5 -5.62 -12.40 -5.64
N GLU A 6 -5.74 -12.71 -6.92
CA GLU A 6 -4.77 -12.28 -7.93
C GLU A 6 -5.35 -11.15 -8.78
N TYR A 7 -4.64 -10.02 -8.85
CA TYR A 7 -4.98 -8.93 -9.75
C TYR A 7 -3.88 -8.75 -10.80
N ASP A 8 -4.21 -9.06 -12.05
CA ASP A 8 -3.32 -8.91 -13.20
C ASP A 8 -3.70 -7.65 -13.97
N ALA A 9 -2.83 -6.62 -13.96
CA ALA A 9 -3.09 -5.36 -14.66
C ALA A 9 -3.30 -5.53 -16.17
N THR A 10 -2.74 -6.59 -16.78
CA THR A 10 -2.93 -6.91 -18.21
C THR A 10 -4.28 -7.55 -18.48
N ARG A 11 -4.85 -8.25 -17.48
CA ARG A 11 -6.17 -8.92 -17.52
C ARG A 11 -7.12 -8.37 -16.45
N ALA A 12 -7.09 -7.05 -16.25
CA ALA A 12 -7.71 -6.33 -15.13
C ALA A 12 -9.25 -6.44 -14.99
N VAL A 13 -9.93 -7.14 -15.90
CA VAL A 13 -11.38 -7.43 -15.84
C VAL A 13 -11.67 -8.83 -15.30
N LEU A 14 -10.63 -9.61 -14.99
CA LEU A 14 -10.71 -10.93 -14.39
C LEU A 14 -10.09 -10.91 -12.99
N LEU A 15 -10.69 -11.64 -12.06
CA LEU A 15 -10.23 -11.75 -10.68
C LEU A 15 -10.29 -13.21 -10.22
N PRO A 16 -9.18 -13.96 -10.33
CA PRO A 16 -9.04 -15.26 -9.69
C PRO A 16 -9.05 -15.11 -8.17
N ILE A 17 -9.95 -15.83 -7.51
CA ILE A 17 -10.06 -15.87 -6.04
C ILE A 17 -10.00 -17.32 -5.60
N LYS A 18 -9.10 -17.60 -4.66
CA LYS A 18 -8.93 -18.87 -3.97
C LYS A 18 -9.15 -18.66 -2.48
N ILE A 19 -9.97 -19.53 -1.88
CA ILE A 19 -10.34 -19.48 -0.46
C ILE A 19 -9.90 -20.77 0.20
N ASP A 20 -9.17 -20.67 1.31
CA ASP A 20 -8.77 -21.81 2.16
C ASP A 20 -8.13 -22.97 1.37
N GLY A 21 -7.30 -22.66 0.37
CA GLY A 21 -6.58 -23.68 -0.40
C GLY A 21 -7.36 -24.30 -1.57
N ALA A 22 -8.64 -23.96 -1.77
CA ALA A 22 -9.46 -24.49 -2.85
C ALA A 22 -8.95 -24.13 -4.26
N ALA A 23 -9.54 -24.74 -5.30
CA ALA A 23 -9.27 -24.33 -6.67
C ALA A 23 -9.73 -22.86 -6.89
N PRO A 24 -8.97 -22.05 -7.66
CA PRO A 24 -9.34 -20.67 -7.90
C PRO A 24 -10.63 -20.60 -8.74
N THR A 25 -11.56 -19.75 -8.33
CA THR A 25 -12.73 -19.36 -9.13
C THR A 25 -12.44 -18.00 -9.76
N VAL A 26 -12.65 -17.87 -11.08
CA VAL A 26 -12.39 -16.62 -11.81
C VAL A 26 -13.67 -15.82 -11.95
N TYR A 27 -13.66 -14.60 -11.40
CA TYR A 27 -14.76 -13.65 -11.52
C TYR A 27 -14.47 -12.65 -12.65
N ARG A 28 -15.52 -12.13 -13.30
CA ARG A 28 -15.41 -11.10 -14.35
C ARG A 28 -16.11 -9.82 -13.89
N ALA A 29 -15.54 -8.66 -14.19
CA ALA A 29 -16.17 -7.38 -13.91
C ALA A 29 -17.51 -7.22 -14.65
N PRO A 30 -18.56 -6.65 -14.02
CA PRO A 30 -18.64 -6.32 -12.60
C PRO A 30 -18.86 -7.57 -11.73
N ALA A 31 -18.12 -7.65 -10.61
CA ALA A 31 -18.31 -8.70 -9.62
C ALA A 31 -18.20 -8.14 -8.20
N SER A 32 -18.98 -8.69 -7.27
CA SER A 32 -18.89 -8.39 -5.85
C SER A 32 -19.19 -9.64 -5.04
N MET A 33 -18.48 -9.83 -3.93
CA MET A 33 -18.73 -10.89 -2.97
C MET A 33 -18.39 -10.45 -1.56
N SER A 34 -19.10 -11.03 -0.60
CA SER A 34 -18.86 -10.83 0.83
C SER A 34 -18.70 -12.19 1.49
N VAL A 35 -17.62 -12.38 2.24
CA VAL A 35 -17.36 -13.62 2.98
C VAL A 35 -16.83 -13.27 4.36
N GLY A 36 -17.68 -13.43 5.38
CA GLY A 36 -17.36 -13.01 6.74
C GLY A 36 -17.20 -11.49 6.82
N ASN A 37 -16.07 -11.02 7.31
CA ASN A 37 -15.71 -9.60 7.41
C ASN A 37 -14.87 -9.09 6.23
N VAL A 38 -14.87 -9.82 5.10
CA VAL A 38 -14.13 -9.44 3.88
C VAL A 38 -15.10 -9.20 2.75
N ASP A 39 -15.11 -7.97 2.25
CA ASP A 39 -15.84 -7.56 1.05
C ASP A 39 -14.86 -7.42 -0.11
N ILE A 40 -15.19 -7.99 -1.26
CA ILE A 40 -14.38 -7.95 -2.47
C ILE A 40 -15.26 -7.43 -3.60
N SER A 41 -14.78 -6.42 -4.32
CA SER A 41 -15.43 -5.92 -5.52
C SER A 41 -14.43 -5.74 -6.66
N LEU A 42 -14.89 -6.04 -7.86
CA LEU A 42 -14.23 -5.72 -9.12
C LEU A 42 -15.20 -4.91 -9.97
N LYS A 43 -14.90 -3.63 -10.16
CA LYS A 43 -15.64 -2.75 -11.05
C LYS A 43 -14.70 -2.18 -12.10
N ASP A 44 -15.11 -2.27 -13.36
CA ASP A 44 -14.29 -1.90 -14.51
C ASP A 44 -12.92 -2.60 -14.48
N ARG A 45 -11.87 -1.87 -14.11
CA ARG A 45 -10.49 -2.35 -13.99
C ARG A 45 -9.91 -2.03 -12.61
N LYS A 46 -10.76 -1.97 -11.58
CA LYS A 46 -10.39 -1.69 -10.19
C LYS A 46 -10.95 -2.77 -9.26
N MET A 47 -10.03 -3.47 -8.60
CA MET A 47 -10.33 -4.32 -7.46
C MET A 47 -10.31 -3.50 -6.18
N THR A 48 -11.27 -3.74 -5.29
CA THR A 48 -11.29 -3.24 -3.91
C THR A 48 -11.57 -4.39 -2.98
N ILE A 49 -10.69 -4.60 -2.00
CA ILE A 49 -10.87 -5.52 -0.88
C ILE A 49 -11.03 -4.67 0.37
N THR A 50 -12.10 -4.88 1.12
CA THR A 50 -12.39 -4.14 2.34
C THR A 50 -12.57 -5.12 3.50
N THR A 51 -11.99 -4.78 4.64
CA THR A 51 -12.25 -5.41 5.94
C THR A 51 -12.83 -4.36 6.91
N SER A 52 -13.03 -4.74 8.17
CA SER A 52 -13.42 -3.80 9.23
C SER A 52 -12.39 -2.69 9.50
N GLU A 53 -11.14 -2.88 9.08
CA GLU A 53 -10.04 -1.98 9.42
C GLU A 53 -9.32 -1.39 8.20
N TRP A 54 -9.29 -2.13 7.09
CA TRP A 54 -8.49 -1.75 5.91
C TRP A 54 -9.27 -1.85 4.61
N ALA A 55 -8.96 -0.96 3.68
CA ALA A 55 -9.30 -1.08 2.28
C ALA A 55 -8.02 -1.16 1.45
N VAL A 56 -7.90 -2.20 0.63
CA VAL A 56 -6.83 -2.38 -0.35
C VAL A 56 -7.44 -2.28 -1.74
N THR A 57 -6.84 -1.45 -2.59
CA THR A 57 -7.25 -1.32 -3.99
C THR A 57 -6.09 -1.62 -4.92
N ALA A 58 -6.39 -2.36 -5.99
CA ALA A 58 -5.50 -2.50 -7.14
C ALA A 58 -6.27 -2.05 -8.38
N SER A 59 -5.66 -1.20 -9.20
CA SER A 59 -6.28 -0.77 -10.46
C SER A 59 -5.27 -0.65 -11.58
N SER A 60 -5.73 -0.87 -12.79
CA SER A 60 -4.91 -0.72 -14.00
C SER A 60 -5.28 0.59 -14.66
N LYS A 61 -4.36 1.55 -14.61
CA LYS A 61 -4.59 2.89 -15.15
C LYS A 61 -3.55 3.24 -16.22
N MET A 62 -4.00 3.98 -17.21
CA MET A 62 -3.11 4.65 -18.15
C MET A 62 -2.76 6.01 -17.55
N LYS A 63 -1.47 6.33 -17.43
CA LYS A 63 -1.00 7.67 -17.04
C LYS A 63 -0.59 8.48 -18.26
N LYS A 64 -1.43 9.46 -18.59
CA LYS A 64 -1.17 10.43 -19.67
C LYS A 64 0.11 11.20 -19.33
N GLY A 65 1.01 11.34 -20.29
CA GLY A 65 2.29 12.05 -20.11
C GLY A 65 3.47 11.14 -19.76
N ILE A 66 3.24 9.95 -19.20
CA ILE A 66 4.30 8.94 -19.01
C ILE A 66 4.29 7.93 -20.16
N LEU A 67 3.09 7.52 -20.60
CA LEU A 67 2.91 6.56 -21.69
C LEU A 67 2.35 7.25 -22.93
N ARG A 68 2.82 6.82 -24.12
CA ARG A 68 2.23 7.21 -25.40
C ARG A 68 0.92 6.42 -25.60
N GLY A 69 -0.21 7.12 -25.70
CA GLY A 69 -1.53 6.53 -25.93
C GLY A 69 -2.62 7.15 -25.06
N ASN A 70 -3.86 6.71 -25.28
CA ASN A 70 -5.05 7.15 -24.52
C ASN A 70 -5.77 6.01 -23.79
N SER A 71 -5.29 4.77 -23.91
CA SER A 71 -5.89 3.59 -23.31
C SER A 71 -4.84 2.53 -22.99
N CYS A 72 -5.24 1.52 -22.23
CA CYS A 72 -4.40 0.36 -21.94
C CYS A 72 -4.27 -0.63 -23.12
N ALA A 73 -4.89 -0.33 -24.26
CA ALA A 73 -4.88 -1.21 -25.43
C ALA A 73 -3.48 -1.40 -26.04
N THR A 74 -2.54 -0.50 -25.76
CA THR A 74 -1.14 -0.58 -26.23
C THR A 74 -0.25 -1.44 -25.34
N GLY A 75 -0.81 -2.13 -24.33
CA GLY A 75 -0.07 -3.05 -23.46
C GLY A 75 0.78 -2.39 -22.37
N LYS A 76 0.68 -1.06 -22.20
CA LYS A 76 1.39 -0.33 -21.15
C LYS A 76 0.37 0.31 -20.23
N CYS A 77 0.16 -0.26 -19.04
CA CYS A 77 -0.61 0.38 -17.98
C CYS A 77 0.02 0.15 -16.62
N PHE A 78 -0.15 1.14 -15.76
CA PHE A 78 0.36 1.11 -14.41
C PHE A 78 -0.52 0.21 -13.55
N LEU A 79 0.14 -0.50 -12.64
CA LEU A 79 -0.51 -1.16 -11.52
C LEU A 79 -0.52 -0.16 -10.36
N ASN A 80 -1.68 0.40 -10.08
CA ASN A 80 -1.88 1.34 -8.99
C ASN A 80 -2.36 0.55 -7.77
N VAL A 81 -1.56 0.52 -6.72
CA VAL A 81 -1.91 -0.09 -5.43
C VAL A 81 -2.08 1.00 -4.39
N ALA A 82 -3.18 0.94 -3.63
CA ALA A 82 -3.39 1.81 -2.48
C ALA A 82 -3.94 1.02 -1.29
N VAL A 83 -3.44 1.35 -0.11
CA VAL A 83 -3.87 0.80 1.18
C VAL A 83 -4.34 1.97 2.05
N LYS A 84 -5.54 1.85 2.60
CA LYS A 84 -6.15 2.90 3.43
C LYS A 84 -6.80 2.28 4.67
N PRO A 85 -6.63 2.89 5.84
CA PRO A 85 -7.46 2.53 6.98
C PRO A 85 -8.91 2.98 6.73
N VAL A 86 -9.88 2.15 7.11
CA VAL A 86 -11.31 2.52 7.14
C VAL A 86 -11.83 2.83 8.55
N THR A 87 -10.95 2.67 9.55
CA THR A 87 -11.18 3.01 10.95
C THR A 87 -10.06 3.90 11.49
N ASP A 88 -10.17 4.35 12.74
CA ASP A 88 -9.09 5.07 13.42
C ASP A 88 -7.98 4.13 13.89
N VAL A 89 -7.02 3.90 12.99
CA VAL A 89 -5.86 3.04 13.26
C VAL A 89 -4.80 3.67 14.15
N HIS A 90 -4.90 4.98 14.44
CA HIS A 90 -3.97 5.65 15.36
C HIS A 90 -4.20 5.25 16.83
N HIS A 91 -5.42 4.82 17.13
CA HIS A 91 -5.83 4.35 18.46
C HIS A 91 -6.21 2.87 18.47
N ALA A 92 -5.79 2.10 17.45
CA ALA A 92 -6.02 0.67 17.40
C ALA A 92 -5.26 -0.07 18.53
N THR A 93 -5.89 -1.10 19.10
CA THR A 93 -5.29 -1.96 20.14
C THR A 93 -4.01 -2.63 19.65
N VAL A 94 -3.99 -2.99 18.38
CA VAL A 94 -2.80 -3.39 17.63
C VAL A 94 -2.49 -2.24 16.70
N ALA A 95 -1.53 -1.39 17.06
CA ALA A 95 -1.09 -0.36 16.13
C ALA A 95 -0.61 -1.03 14.82
N PRO A 96 -0.69 -0.37 13.65
CA PRO A 96 -0.13 -0.91 12.42
C PRO A 96 1.41 -0.83 12.39
N HIS A 97 2.05 -1.73 11.64
CA HIS A 97 3.51 -1.76 11.42
C HIS A 97 3.85 -2.44 10.08
N GLY A 98 5.13 -2.75 9.84
CA GLY A 98 5.66 -3.04 8.51
C GLY A 98 5.97 -1.74 7.77
N LEU A 99 6.57 -1.88 6.58
CA LEU A 99 7.02 -0.74 5.77
C LEU A 99 5.91 0.29 5.47
N LEU A 100 4.66 -0.17 5.29
CA LEU A 100 3.49 0.70 5.09
C LEU A 100 2.83 1.08 6.42
N GLY A 101 2.66 0.12 7.34
CA GLY A 101 1.85 0.31 8.54
C GLY A 101 2.45 1.30 9.53
N GLN A 102 3.78 1.43 9.57
CA GLN A 102 4.47 2.40 10.43
C GLN A 102 4.16 3.87 10.07
N ALA A 103 3.55 4.15 8.90
CA ALA A 103 3.06 5.48 8.56
C ALA A 103 1.75 5.83 9.31
N PHE A 104 1.01 4.82 9.78
CA PHE A 104 -0.32 4.95 10.38
C PHE A 104 -0.35 4.70 11.89
N ASP A 105 0.79 4.44 12.51
CA ASP A 105 0.89 3.93 13.87
C ASP A 105 0.61 4.93 15.00
N GLY A 106 0.13 6.14 14.66
CA GLY A 106 -0.33 7.14 15.63
C GLY A 106 0.72 8.16 16.04
N GLY A 107 1.94 8.12 15.50
CA GLY A 107 2.94 9.15 15.78
C GLY A 107 2.69 10.46 15.04
N ASP A 108 2.71 11.61 15.73
CA ASP A 108 2.61 12.97 15.13
C ASP A 108 3.87 13.40 14.35
N ILE A 109 4.82 12.48 14.20
CA ILE A 109 6.14 12.73 13.67
C ILE A 109 6.38 11.84 12.46
N SER A 110 6.81 12.48 11.37
CA SER A 110 7.29 11.82 10.16
C SER A 110 8.80 11.90 10.07
N PHE A 111 9.41 10.90 9.44
CA PHE A 111 10.86 10.84 9.22
C PHE A 111 11.14 10.65 7.74
N ILE A 112 12.06 11.43 7.18
CA ILE A 112 12.63 11.18 5.86
C ILE A 112 13.92 10.40 6.07
N GLY A 113 13.95 9.19 5.53
CA GLY A 113 15.07 8.27 5.65
C GLY A 113 16.09 8.49 4.54
N ALA A 114 17.07 7.60 4.48
CA ALA A 114 18.06 7.59 3.41
C ALA A 114 17.40 7.34 2.05
N THR A 115 17.76 8.15 1.06
CA THR A 115 17.28 8.06 -0.32
C THR A 115 18.44 7.78 -1.27
N ASP A 116 18.25 6.88 -2.23
CA ASP A 116 19.25 6.65 -3.27
C ASP A 116 19.37 7.84 -4.22
N LYS A 117 20.56 8.02 -4.79
CA LYS A 117 20.80 8.96 -5.89
C LYS A 117 20.77 8.18 -7.21
N TYR A 118 19.76 8.46 -8.02
CA TYR A 118 19.59 7.83 -9.33
C TYR A 118 20.40 8.56 -10.40
N THR A 119 21.73 8.42 -10.36
CA THR A 119 22.65 9.03 -11.34
C THR A 119 23.21 8.00 -12.31
N GLY A 120 23.15 8.29 -13.62
CA GLY A 120 23.64 7.40 -14.67
C GLY A 120 22.54 6.55 -15.32
N ASN A 121 22.94 5.69 -16.27
CA ASN A 121 22.01 4.81 -17.00
C ASN A 121 21.66 3.53 -16.23
N GLU A 122 22.50 3.15 -15.26
CA GLU A 122 22.33 2.00 -14.39
C GLU A 122 22.68 2.41 -12.96
N PHE A 123 21.87 1.97 -11.99
CA PHE A 123 22.06 2.26 -10.58
C PHE A 123 21.64 1.05 -9.76
N THR A 124 22.29 0.87 -8.61
CA THR A 124 21.92 -0.14 -7.61
C THR A 124 21.36 0.57 -6.39
N THR A 125 20.17 0.17 -5.93
CA THR A 125 19.55 0.70 -4.72
C THR A 125 20.30 0.21 -3.49
N SER A 126 20.53 1.10 -2.53
CA SER A 126 21.33 0.82 -1.32
C SER A 126 20.81 1.50 -0.07
N ALA A 127 20.08 2.62 -0.20
CA ALA A 127 19.67 3.44 0.92
C ALA A 127 18.53 2.83 1.75
N MET A 128 17.63 2.10 1.08
CA MET A 128 16.54 1.31 1.70
C MET A 128 15.63 2.04 2.71
N GLY A 129 15.60 3.39 2.69
CA GLY A 129 14.80 4.18 3.63
C GLY A 129 15.30 4.16 5.07
N GLU A 130 16.54 3.74 5.30
CA GLU A 130 17.15 3.65 6.64
C GLU A 130 17.04 4.97 7.41
N GLY A 131 16.78 4.88 8.72
CA GLY A 131 16.54 6.04 9.58
C GLY A 131 15.10 6.55 9.59
N ALA A 132 14.25 6.21 8.62
CA ALA A 132 12.80 6.45 8.69
C ALA A 132 11.98 5.20 9.07
N ILE A 133 12.55 4.01 8.91
CA ILE A 133 11.96 2.74 9.35
C ILE A 133 12.50 2.33 10.72
N GLU A 134 11.67 1.66 11.52
CA GLU A 134 12.15 1.05 12.75
C GLU A 134 13.00 -0.20 12.42
N GLY A 135 14.20 -0.29 12.98
CA GLY A 135 15.13 -1.36 12.61
C GLY A 135 15.85 -1.07 11.29
N THR A 136 16.17 -2.14 10.56
CA THR A 136 16.86 -2.08 9.25
C THR A 136 16.04 -2.79 8.18
N ALA A 137 16.34 -2.56 6.90
CA ALA A 137 15.65 -3.22 5.78
C ALA A 137 15.64 -4.76 5.90
N LYS A 138 16.72 -5.34 6.43
CA LYS A 138 16.84 -6.78 6.69
C LYS A 138 15.82 -7.30 7.70
N ASP A 139 15.41 -6.48 8.66
CA ASP A 139 14.41 -6.86 9.66
C ASP A 139 12.99 -7.06 9.06
N TYR A 140 12.78 -6.61 7.81
CA TYR A 140 11.53 -6.74 7.06
C TYR A 140 11.59 -7.83 5.97
N GLU A 141 12.72 -8.54 5.84
CA GLU A 141 12.82 -9.67 4.92
C GLU A 141 11.93 -10.83 5.36
N MET A 142 11.21 -11.41 4.40
CA MET A 142 10.30 -12.54 4.62
C MET A 142 10.84 -13.78 3.91
N ALA A 143 10.63 -14.96 4.50
CA ALA A 143 11.10 -16.23 3.95
C ALA A 143 10.44 -16.60 2.61
N ASP A 144 9.19 -16.20 2.41
CA ASP A 144 8.43 -16.44 1.19
C ASP A 144 7.38 -15.32 0.95
N LYS A 145 6.75 -15.33 -0.23
CA LYS A 145 5.82 -14.29 -0.69
C LYS A 145 4.55 -14.15 0.15
N PHE A 146 4.18 -15.18 0.91
CA PHE A 146 2.98 -15.22 1.73
C PHE A 146 3.29 -15.37 3.23
N SER A 147 4.57 -15.38 3.61
CA SER A 147 4.99 -15.36 5.00
C SER A 147 4.50 -14.09 5.68
N THR A 148 4.00 -14.25 6.89
CA THR A 148 3.67 -13.14 7.80
C THR A 148 4.74 -12.96 8.86
N GLU A 149 5.73 -13.85 8.91
CA GLU A 149 6.76 -13.87 9.95
C GLU A 149 7.93 -12.99 9.55
N PHE A 150 8.14 -11.93 10.33
CA PHE A 150 9.31 -11.04 10.33
C PHE A 150 9.39 -10.35 11.69
N LYS A 151 10.50 -9.67 11.99
CA LYS A 151 10.81 -9.15 13.33
C LYS A 151 9.71 -8.28 13.96
N PHE A 152 9.02 -7.50 13.13
CA PHE A 152 7.96 -6.58 13.58
C PHE A 152 6.56 -7.03 13.19
N SER A 153 6.38 -8.31 12.86
CA SER A 153 5.06 -8.85 12.52
C SER A 153 4.07 -8.64 13.66
N ARG A 154 2.85 -8.27 13.27
CA ARG A 154 1.70 -8.13 14.18
C ARG A 154 0.58 -9.10 13.84
N TRP A 155 0.86 -10.06 12.95
CA TRP A 155 -0.11 -11.02 12.51
C TRP A 155 -0.58 -11.89 13.69
N GLY A 156 -1.89 -11.90 13.95
CA GLY A 156 -2.48 -12.68 15.04
C GLY A 156 -2.25 -12.13 16.45
N MET A 157 -1.67 -10.94 16.61
CA MET A 157 -1.53 -10.31 17.93
C MET A 157 -2.86 -9.70 18.40
N GLU A 158 -3.09 -9.69 19.71
CA GLU A 158 -4.25 -9.01 20.32
C GLU A 158 -3.94 -7.56 20.75
N VAL A 159 -2.68 -7.27 21.06
CA VAL A 159 -2.20 -5.95 21.51
C VAL A 159 -0.80 -5.68 20.96
N ALA A 160 -0.55 -4.48 20.43
CA ALA A 160 0.78 -4.05 20.02
C ALA A 160 0.95 -2.53 20.14
N LYS A 161 2.13 -2.09 20.62
CA LYS A 161 2.47 -0.67 20.75
C LYS A 161 2.85 -0.06 19.39
N PRO A 162 2.72 1.27 19.20
CA PRO A 162 3.31 1.99 18.07
C PRO A 162 4.83 1.76 17.90
N ARG A 163 5.40 2.16 16.76
CA ARG A 163 6.84 2.02 16.49
C ARG A 163 7.68 2.79 17.50
N ASN A 164 8.89 2.31 17.78
CA ASN A 164 9.81 3.06 18.61
C ASN A 164 10.46 4.22 17.84
N VAL A 165 9.90 5.42 17.96
CA VAL A 165 10.46 6.61 17.30
C VAL A 165 11.82 7.03 17.82
N SER A 166 12.24 6.59 19.03
CA SER A 166 13.53 6.99 19.60
C SER A 166 14.72 6.34 18.89
N THR A 167 14.49 5.31 18.06
CA THR A 167 15.53 4.65 17.27
C THR A 167 15.67 5.21 15.87
N LEU A 168 14.79 6.15 15.48
CA LEU A 168 14.79 6.75 14.15
C LEU A 168 15.81 7.89 14.08
N THR A 169 16.61 7.89 13.01
CA THR A 169 17.73 8.82 12.81
C THR A 169 17.55 9.72 11.59
N GLY A 170 16.48 9.50 10.82
CA GLY A 170 16.13 10.31 9.66
C GLY A 170 15.73 11.73 10.02
N MET A 171 15.56 12.57 9.00
CA MET A 171 15.16 13.96 9.20
C MET A 171 13.72 14.03 9.70
N GLN A 172 13.54 14.64 10.86
CA GLN A 172 12.26 14.72 11.55
C GLN A 172 11.39 15.87 11.03
N PHE A 173 10.11 15.59 10.79
CA PHE A 173 9.10 16.58 10.44
C PHE A 173 7.86 16.43 11.31
N LYS A 174 7.23 17.56 11.67
CA LYS A 174 5.87 17.52 12.20
C LYS A 174 4.92 17.09 11.08
N ARG A 175 4.08 16.10 11.36
CA ARG A 175 3.07 15.68 10.41
C ARG A 175 2.08 16.83 10.20
N ALA A 176 1.81 17.21 8.95
CA ALA A 176 0.69 18.11 8.68
C ALA A 176 -0.60 17.43 9.16
N HIS A 177 -1.47 18.16 9.84
CA HIS A 177 -2.80 17.65 10.20
C HIS A 177 -3.58 17.39 8.90
N ALA A 178 -3.54 16.16 8.38
CA ALA A 178 -4.47 15.77 7.34
C ALA A 178 -5.87 15.76 7.96
N SER A 179 -6.83 16.37 7.27
CA SER A 179 -8.24 16.31 7.66
C SER A 179 -8.68 14.84 7.73
N LYS A 180 -9.63 14.54 8.64
CA LYS A 180 -10.18 13.18 8.83
C LYS A 180 -10.54 12.56 7.47
N GLY A 181 -9.85 11.46 7.10
CA GLY A 181 -10.16 10.67 5.90
C GLY A 181 -9.16 10.74 4.74
N MET A 182 -8.07 11.51 4.84
CA MET A 182 -7.08 11.66 3.76
C MET A 182 -5.83 10.75 3.87
N TRP A 183 -5.80 9.82 4.82
CA TRP A 183 -4.64 8.95 5.00
C TRP A 183 -4.65 7.78 4.01
N ALA A 184 -3.66 7.74 3.12
CA ALA A 184 -3.44 6.63 2.20
C ALA A 184 -1.95 6.38 2.04
N ALA A 185 -1.55 5.11 1.99
CA ALA A 185 -0.24 4.71 1.52
C ALA A 185 -0.48 4.12 0.13
N SER A 186 0.05 4.77 -0.89
CA SER A 186 -0.06 4.33 -2.27
C SER A 186 1.32 4.07 -2.87
N ALA A 187 1.40 3.04 -3.70
CA ALA A 187 2.61 2.76 -4.48
C ALA A 187 2.82 3.80 -5.60
N GLU A 188 1.82 4.64 -5.83
CA GLU A 188 1.93 5.84 -6.65
C GLU A 188 1.39 7.01 -5.84
N ASP A 189 2.25 7.98 -5.56
CA ASP A 189 1.84 9.28 -5.05
C ASP A 189 1.26 10.03 -6.25
N ASP A 190 -0.07 10.00 -6.41
CA ASP A 190 -0.74 11.04 -7.20
C ASP A 190 -0.72 12.31 -6.34
N VAL A 191 0.48 12.88 -6.12
CA VAL A 191 0.59 14.28 -5.75
C VAL A 191 -0.04 15.03 -6.90
N GLY A 192 -1.30 15.42 -6.72
CA GLY A 192 -1.89 16.46 -7.51
C GLY A 192 -0.96 17.65 -7.41
N LEU A 193 -0.15 17.86 -8.45
CA LEU A 193 0.26 19.19 -8.84
C LEU A 193 -1.03 19.90 -9.24
N GLU A 194 -1.83 20.30 -8.25
CA GLU A 194 -2.63 21.50 -8.41
C GLU A 194 -1.60 22.61 -8.56
N GLU A 195 -1.34 22.99 -9.82
CA GLU A 195 -0.79 24.30 -10.11
C GLU A 195 -1.74 25.31 -9.46
N SER A 196 -1.39 25.75 -8.25
CA SER A 196 -1.95 26.95 -7.67
C SER A 196 -1.59 28.08 -8.63
N GLY A 197 -2.59 28.51 -9.40
CA GLY A 197 -2.46 29.65 -10.29
C GLY A 197 -1.90 30.84 -9.52
N VAL A 198 -0.71 31.29 -9.93
CA VAL A 198 -0.25 32.64 -9.64
C VAL A 198 -0.58 33.44 -10.89
N THR A 199 -1.71 34.12 -10.84
CA THR A 199 -1.95 35.29 -11.67
C THR A 199 -1.08 36.42 -11.12
N GLU A 200 -0.11 36.88 -11.90
CA GLU A 200 0.35 38.28 -11.87
C GLU A 200 -0.47 39.09 -12.88
#